data_AF-A0A4Q3NE22-F1
#
_entry.id   AF-A0A4Q3NE22-F1
#
_cell.length_a   1.000
_cell.length_b   1.000
_cell.length_c   1.000
_cell.angle_alpha   90.00
_cell.angle_beta   90.00
_cell.angle_gamma   90.00
#
_symmetry.space_group_name_H-M   'P 1'
#
loop_
_entity.id
_entity.type
_entity.pdbx_description
1 polymer ?
#
loop_
_entity_poly.entity_id
_entity_poly.type
_entity_poly.pdbx_seq_one_letter_code
_entity_poly.pdbx_strand_id
1 'polypeptide(L)'
;MAVGVLLRYALSIGSVWAQELEWHLLAPLVLFGMTYALLKGDHVRVDVFYARYPERGKAAVDLFSALLAVAMAGLVIRYSINFVAQAYAINEISSDPGGLTHRWVLKALIPLGFAFFGLQASAQAVSAALRLKKAAP
;
A
#
# COMPACT_ATOMS: atom_id res chain seq x y z
N MET A 1 15.39 18.89 1.00
CA MET A 1 15.05 19.58 2.27
C MET A 1 15.92 20.80 2.59
N ALA A 2 17.24 20.72 2.75
CA ALA A 2 18.07 21.89 3.14
C ALA A 2 18.05 23.06 2.13
N VAL A 3 18.05 22.77 0.83
CA VAL A 3 18.01 23.78 -0.24
C VAL A 3 16.67 24.56 -0.23
N GLY A 4 15.54 23.88 0.00
CA GLY A 4 14.22 24.53 0.07
C GLY A 4 14.07 25.45 1.29
N VAL A 5 14.65 25.06 2.43
CA VAL A 5 14.70 25.90 3.64
C VAL A 5 15.58 27.14 3.38
N LEU A 6 16.76 26.96 2.80
CA LEU A 6 17.63 28.07 2.42
C LEU A 6 16.97 29.04 1.44
N LEU A 7 16.31 28.55 0.38
CA LEU A 7 15.60 29.39 -0.59
C LEU A 7 14.39 30.11 0.02
N ARG A 8 13.68 29.48 0.97
CA ARG A 8 12.55 30.11 1.67
C ARG A 8 13.01 31.22 2.61
N TYR A 9 14.07 31.00 3.38
CA TYR A 9 14.58 31.99 4.32
C TYR A 9 15.44 33.07 3.65
N ALA A 10 16.18 32.74 2.59
CA ALA A 10 17.07 33.68 1.90
C ALA A 10 16.41 34.41 0.73
N LEU A 11 15.49 33.77 -0.01
CA LEU A 11 14.87 34.33 -1.21
C LEU A 11 13.34 34.48 -1.11
N SER A 12 12.70 34.06 0.00
CA SER A 12 11.23 33.97 0.12
C SER A 12 10.57 33.13 -0.98
N ILE A 13 11.32 32.23 -1.61
CA ILE A 13 10.85 31.32 -2.65
C ILE A 13 10.61 29.96 -1.99
N GLY A 14 9.34 29.60 -1.77
CA GLY A 14 8.97 28.29 -1.24
C GLY A 14 7.46 28.15 -1.10
N SER A 15 6.88 27.20 -1.85
CA SER A 15 5.46 26.87 -1.73
C SER A 15 5.22 25.86 -0.61
N VAL A 16 4.45 26.27 0.41
CA VAL A 16 4.04 25.40 1.53
C VAL A 16 3.32 24.15 1.01
N TRP A 17 2.45 24.29 0.01
CA TRP A 17 1.77 23.17 -0.65
C TRP A 17 2.73 22.13 -1.25
N ALA A 18 3.87 22.54 -1.82
CA ALA A 18 4.81 21.62 -2.47
C ALA A 18 5.60 20.81 -1.44
N GLN A 19 5.96 21.45 -0.32
CA GLN A 19 6.63 20.78 0.79
C GLN A 19 5.71 19.74 1.46
N GLU A 20 4.44 20.09 1.69
CA GLU A 20 3.47 19.11 2.18
C GLU A 20 3.30 17.94 1.20
N LEU A 21 3.20 18.24 -0.10
CA LEU A 21 3.06 17.21 -1.12
C LEU A 21 4.26 16.23 -1.12
N GLU A 22 5.49 16.72 -0.95
CA GLU A 22 6.70 15.89 -0.85
C GLU A 22 6.56 14.78 0.19
N TRP A 23 6.13 15.13 1.42
CA TRP A 23 5.93 14.15 2.49
C TRP A 23 4.73 13.22 2.21
N HIS A 24 3.66 13.75 1.63
CA HIS A 24 2.46 12.96 1.33
C HIS A 24 2.63 11.98 0.17
N LEU A 25 3.53 12.26 -0.79
CA LEU A 25 3.82 11.37 -1.93
C LEU A 25 4.52 10.07 -1.53
N LEU A 26 5.11 10.00 -0.33
CA LEU A 26 5.65 8.76 0.19
C LEU A 26 4.56 7.68 0.37
N ALA A 27 3.35 8.08 0.78
CA ALA A 27 2.25 7.14 1.01
C ALA A 27 1.85 6.36 -0.24
N PRO A 28 1.48 6.99 -1.40
CA PRO A 28 1.19 6.25 -2.61
C PRO A 28 2.40 5.48 -3.13
N LEU A 29 3.62 6.03 -3.02
CA LEU A 29 4.83 5.31 -3.43
C LEU A 29 4.95 3.96 -2.69
N VAL A 30 4.71 3.93 -1.39
CA VAL A 30 4.74 2.71 -0.59
C VAL A 30 3.54 1.80 -0.90
N LEU A 31 2.33 2.34 -1.04
CA LEU A 31 1.12 1.57 -1.35
C LEU A 31 1.21 0.83 -2.71
N PHE A 32 1.74 1.49 -3.73
CA PHE A 32 1.97 0.84 -5.03
C PHE A 32 3.24 -0.03 -4.98
N GLY A 33 4.27 0.43 -4.27
CA GLY A 33 5.51 -0.31 -4.06
C GLY A 33 5.30 -1.67 -3.38
N MET A 34 4.45 -1.77 -2.36
CA MET A 34 4.13 -3.04 -1.69
C MET A 34 3.42 -4.01 -2.63
N THR A 35 2.55 -3.51 -3.52
CA THR A 35 1.89 -4.34 -4.52
C THR A 35 2.90 -4.87 -5.54
N TYR A 36 3.84 -4.02 -5.97
CA TYR A 36 4.91 -4.42 -6.87
C TYR A 36 5.89 -5.42 -6.22
N ALA A 37 6.26 -5.20 -4.95
CA ALA A 37 7.07 -6.15 -4.19
C ALA A 37 6.38 -7.50 -4.04
N LEU A 38 5.06 -7.50 -3.80
CA LEU A 38 4.27 -8.73 -3.78
C LEU A 38 4.29 -9.43 -5.14
N LEU A 39 4.14 -8.70 -6.25
CA LEU A 39 4.23 -9.24 -7.60
C LEU A 39 5.60 -9.89 -7.88
N LYS A 40 6.69 -9.26 -7.44
CA LYS A 40 8.06 -9.79 -7.60
C LYS A 40 8.39 -10.93 -6.65
N GLY A 41 7.62 -11.09 -5.57
CA GLY A 41 7.89 -12.08 -4.55
C GLY A 41 8.97 -11.65 -3.56
N ASP A 42 9.40 -10.39 -3.59
CA ASP A 42 10.40 -9.77 -2.71
C ASP A 42 9.87 -9.50 -1.30
N HIS A 43 8.66 -9.99 -1.00
CA HIS A 43 8.11 -9.93 0.35
C HIS A 43 8.97 -10.79 1.28
N VAL A 44 9.40 -10.24 2.40
CA VAL A 44 10.28 -10.94 3.34
C VAL A 44 9.56 -12.18 3.88
N ARG A 45 10.08 -13.36 3.54
CA ARG A 45 9.58 -14.67 4.03
C ARG A 45 10.54 -15.20 5.07
N VAL A 46 9.99 -15.98 6.02
CA VAL A 46 10.82 -16.70 6.98
C VAL A 46 11.25 -18.03 6.36
N ASP A 47 12.36 -17.99 5.61
CA ASP A 47 12.79 -19.13 4.80
C ASP A 47 13.31 -20.33 5.62
N VAL A 48 13.72 -20.11 6.87
CA VAL A 48 14.30 -21.16 7.75
C VAL A 48 13.33 -22.33 7.98
N PHE A 49 12.05 -22.03 8.19
CA PHE A 49 11.02 -23.06 8.36
C PHE A 49 10.46 -23.53 7.02
N TYR A 50 10.33 -22.60 6.06
CA TYR A 50 9.75 -22.85 4.74
C TYR A 50 10.60 -23.83 3.91
N ALA A 51 11.93 -23.78 4.03
CA ALA A 51 12.84 -24.67 3.30
C ALA A 51 12.67 -26.15 3.65
N ARG A 52 12.21 -26.46 4.86
CA ARG A 52 12.03 -27.84 5.34
C ARG A 52 10.67 -28.44 4.99
N TYR A 53 9.74 -27.64 4.46
CA TYR A 53 8.39 -28.11 4.16
C TYR A 53 8.36 -28.92 2.85
N PRO A 54 7.53 -29.98 2.79
CA PRO A 54 7.24 -30.65 1.52
C PRO A 54 6.53 -29.68 0.57
N GLU A 55 6.60 -29.94 -0.74
CA GLU A 55 6.00 -29.08 -1.77
C GLU A 55 4.50 -28.78 -1.52
N ARG A 56 3.76 -29.74 -0.94
CA ARG A 56 2.37 -29.54 -0.50
C ARG A 56 2.25 -28.55 0.65
N GLY A 57 3.13 -28.64 1.64
CA GLY A 57 3.15 -27.74 2.81
C GLY A 57 3.49 -26.31 2.40
N LYS A 58 4.46 -26.14 1.49
CA LYS A 58 4.80 -24.85 0.88
C LYS A 58 3.58 -24.23 0.17
N ALA A 59 2.93 -24.99 -0.70
CA ALA A 59 1.75 -24.52 -1.43
C ALA A 59 0.56 -24.19 -0.50
N ALA A 60 0.37 -24.94 0.59
CA ALA A 60 -0.67 -24.66 1.58
C ALA A 60 -0.40 -23.36 2.37
N VAL A 61 0.85 -23.13 2.78
CA VAL A 61 1.26 -21.88 3.47
C VAL A 61 1.13 -20.69 2.53
N ASP A 62 1.61 -20.79 1.29
CA ASP A 62 1.46 -19.74 0.27
C ASP A 62 -0.03 -19.39 0.07
N LEU A 63 -0.89 -20.40 -0.07
CA LEU A 63 -2.33 -20.20 -0.23
C LEU A 63 -2.94 -19.50 0.99
N PHE A 64 -2.63 -19.97 2.19
CA PHE A 64 -3.14 -19.38 3.43
C PHE A 64 -2.70 -17.92 3.58
N SER A 65 -1.42 -17.61 3.33
CA SER A 65 -0.91 -16.24 3.38
C SER A 65 -1.57 -15.33 2.34
N ALA A 66 -1.82 -15.84 1.13
CA ALA A 66 -2.45 -15.07 0.07
C ALA A 66 -3.93 -14.78 0.38
N LEU A 67 -4.66 -15.76 0.94
CA LEU A 67 -6.03 -15.55 1.40
C LEU A 67 -6.11 -14.53 2.54
N LEU A 68 -5.18 -14.60 3.50
CA LEU A 68 -5.09 -13.63 4.58
C LEU A 68 -4.79 -12.21 4.04
N ALA A 69 -3.91 -12.10 3.05
CA ALA A 69 -3.61 -10.83 2.39
C ALA A 69 -4.84 -10.26 1.66
N VAL A 70 -5.62 -11.08 0.97
CA VAL A 70 -6.90 -10.67 0.35
C VAL A 70 -7.91 -10.21 1.40
N ALA A 71 -8.07 -10.95 2.49
CA ALA A 71 -8.99 -10.58 3.57
C ALA A 71 -8.59 -9.25 4.22
N MET A 72 -7.29 -9.07 4.50
CA MET A 72 -6.74 -7.81 5.01
C MET A 72 -6.97 -6.66 4.04
N ALA A 73 -6.75 -6.87 2.74
CA ALA A 73 -7.01 -5.86 1.71
C ALA A 73 -8.48 -5.41 1.71
N GLY A 74 -9.41 -6.36 1.76
CA GLY A 74 -10.85 -6.06 1.83
C GLY A 74 -11.23 -5.26 3.09
N LEU A 75 -10.65 -5.61 4.24
CA LEU A 75 -10.87 -4.91 5.50
C LEU A 75 -10.37 -3.45 5.41
N VAL A 76 -9.15 -3.24 4.91
CA VAL A 76 -8.58 -1.90 4.76
C VAL A 76 -9.37 -1.07 3.75
N ILE A 77 -9.79 -1.65 2.61
CA ILE A 77 -10.65 -0.96 1.65
C ILE A 77 -11.96 -0.51 2.32
N ARG A 78 -12.61 -1.39 3.09
CA ARG A 78 -13.87 -1.07 3.77
C ARG A 78 -13.74 0.12 4.72
N TYR A 79 -12.70 0.16 5.55
CA TYR A 79 -12.49 1.26 6.50
C TYR A 79 -11.99 2.53 5.81
N SER A 80 -11.10 2.39 4.82
CA SER A 80 -10.53 3.54 4.11
C SER A 80 -11.57 4.29 3.27
N ILE A 81 -12.60 3.63 2.74
CA ILE A 81 -13.71 4.32 2.07
C ILE A 81 -14.42 5.29 3.03
N ASN A 82 -14.73 4.85 4.25
CA ASN A 82 -15.34 5.73 5.25
C ASN A 82 -14.40 6.89 5.65
N PHE A 83 -13.10 6.59 5.77
CA PHE A 83 -12.08 7.59 6.07
C PHE A 83 -11.99 8.68 4.98
N VAL A 84 -12.04 8.28 3.71
CA VAL A 84 -12.03 9.19 2.56
C VAL A 84 -13.33 9.99 2.49
N ALA A 85 -14.48 9.34 2.72
CA ALA A 85 -15.78 10.00 2.70
C ALA A 85 -15.88 11.08 3.79
N GLN A 86 -15.37 10.83 5.00
CA GLN A 86 -15.31 11.83 6.06
C GLN A 86 -14.41 13.02 5.68
N ALA A 87 -13.22 12.75 5.16
CA ALA A 87 -12.28 13.78 4.69
C ALA A 87 -12.88 14.66 3.58
N TYR A 88 -13.65 14.05 2.67
CA TYR A 88 -14.37 14.75 1.62
C TYR A 88 -15.52 15.60 2.18
N ALA A 89 -16.32 15.04 3.11
CA ALA A 89 -17.47 15.74 3.69
C ALA A 89 -17.08 17.02 4.45
N ILE A 90 -15.92 17.02 5.11
CA ILE A 90 -15.41 18.19 5.84
C ILE A 90 -14.55 19.12 4.96
N ASN A 91 -14.39 18.83 3.67
CA ASN A 91 -13.44 19.49 2.77
C ASN A 91 -12.08 19.69 3.44
N GLU A 92 -11.45 18.59 3.84
CA GLU A 92 -10.22 18.63 4.62
C GLU A 92 -9.09 19.37 3.89
N ILE A 93 -8.66 20.48 4.50
CA ILE A 93 -7.59 21.35 4.04
C ILE A 93 -6.46 21.32 5.08
N SER A 94 -5.24 21.62 4.64
CA SER A 94 -4.10 21.81 5.53
C SER A 94 -4.31 22.94 6.52
N SER A 95 -3.86 22.72 7.76
CA SER A 95 -3.80 23.75 8.80
C SER A 95 -2.76 24.84 8.50
N ASP A 96 -1.81 24.58 7.61
CA ASP A 96 -0.76 25.54 7.26
C ASP A 96 -1.25 26.55 6.19
N PRO A 97 -0.98 27.86 6.36
CA PRO A 97 -1.31 28.87 5.36
C PRO A 97 -0.68 28.56 4.00
N GLY A 98 -1.50 28.39 2.96
CA GLY A 98 -1.05 28.02 1.62
C GLY A 98 -0.69 26.53 1.46
N GLY A 99 -1.14 25.67 2.39
CA GLY A 99 -0.99 24.22 2.35
C GLY A 99 -1.96 23.50 1.42
N LEU A 100 -1.96 22.16 1.46
CA LEU A 100 -2.77 21.33 0.57
C LEU A 100 -4.28 21.53 0.78
N THR A 101 -5.00 21.88 -0.28
CA THR A 101 -6.44 22.17 -0.24
C THR A 101 -7.34 20.94 -0.41
N HIS A 102 -6.82 19.85 -0.99
CA HIS A 102 -7.61 18.66 -1.33
C HIS A 102 -6.99 17.39 -0.74
N ARG A 103 -6.87 17.32 0.59
CA ARG A 103 -6.22 16.18 1.28
C ARG A 103 -6.96 14.85 1.09
N TRP A 104 -8.26 14.90 0.82
CA TRP A 104 -9.07 13.72 0.52
C TRP A 104 -8.56 12.93 -0.71
N VAL A 105 -7.91 13.57 -1.68
CA VAL A 105 -7.33 12.91 -2.86
C VAL A 105 -6.21 11.95 -2.45
N LEU A 106 -5.34 12.39 -1.55
CA LEU A 106 -4.24 11.57 -1.02
C LEU A 106 -4.78 10.39 -0.21
N LYS A 107 -5.83 10.61 0.57
CA LYS A 107 -6.51 9.53 1.31
C LYS A 107 -7.19 8.53 0.37
N ALA A 108 -7.73 8.99 -0.77
CA ALA A 108 -8.37 8.12 -1.77
C ALA A 108 -7.38 7.16 -2.46
N LEU A 109 -6.08 7.43 -2.40
CA LEU A 109 -5.06 6.51 -2.89
C LEU A 109 -4.92 5.27 -2.00
N ILE A 110 -5.37 5.31 -0.74
CA ILE A 110 -5.36 4.16 0.18
C ILE A 110 -6.25 3.02 -0.33
N PRO A 111 -7.58 3.20 -0.54
CA PRO A 111 -8.41 2.12 -1.07
C PRO A 111 -7.97 1.67 -2.45
N LEU A 112 -7.46 2.59 -3.29
CA LEU A 112 -6.95 2.26 -4.62
C LEU A 112 -5.70 1.36 -4.56
N GLY A 113 -4.72 1.71 -3.72
CA GLY A 113 -3.51 0.91 -3.53
C GLY A 113 -3.82 -0.48 -2.97
N PHE A 114 -4.71 -0.56 -1.97
CA PHE A 114 -5.13 -1.85 -1.42
C PHE A 114 -6.01 -2.66 -2.38
N ALA A 115 -6.73 -2.04 -3.32
CA ALA A 115 -7.43 -2.75 -4.38
C ALA A 115 -6.44 -3.46 -5.31
N PHE A 116 -5.36 -2.79 -5.73
CA PHE A 116 -4.31 -3.43 -6.52
C PHE A 116 -3.56 -4.51 -5.74
N PHE A 117 -3.24 -4.26 -4.47
CA PHE A 117 -2.64 -5.25 -3.58
C PHE A 117 -3.52 -6.50 -3.44
N GLY A 118 -4.83 -6.31 -3.20
CA GLY A 118 -5.80 -7.39 -3.10
C GLY A 118 -5.95 -8.18 -4.41
N LEU A 119 -5.91 -7.49 -5.55
CA LEU A 119 -5.91 -8.13 -6.86
C LEU A 119 -4.66 -9.01 -7.05
N GLN A 120 -3.48 -8.49 -6.73
CA GLN A 120 -2.24 -9.27 -6.82
C GLN A 120 -2.23 -10.45 -5.83
N ALA A 121 -2.70 -10.25 -4.60
CA ALA A 121 -2.82 -11.30 -3.61
C ALA A 121 -3.81 -12.41 -4.06
N SER A 122 -4.91 -12.03 -4.72
CA SER A 122 -5.85 -13.01 -5.28
C SER A 122 -5.22 -13.85 -6.38
N ALA A 123 -4.39 -13.25 -7.25
CA ALA A 123 -3.65 -13.97 -8.28
C ALA A 123 -2.65 -14.97 -7.68
N GLN A 124 -1.99 -14.60 -6.57
CA GLN A 124 -1.13 -15.52 -5.82
C GLN A 124 -1.93 -16.65 -5.17
N ALA A 125 -3.10 -16.36 -4.60
CA ALA A 125 -3.97 -17.38 -4.01
C ALA A 125 -4.39 -18.42 -5.06
N VAL A 126 -4.82 -17.99 -6.24
CA VAL A 126 -5.17 -18.90 -7.34
C VAL A 126 -3.95 -19.73 -7.77
N SER A 127 -2.79 -19.11 -7.92
CA SER A 127 -1.56 -19.80 -8.30
C SER A 127 -1.14 -20.85 -7.26
N ALA A 128 -1.24 -20.53 -5.97
CA ALA A 128 -0.95 -21.45 -4.88
C ALA A 128 -1.96 -22.61 -4.82
N ALA A 129 -3.25 -22.33 -5.02
CA ALA A 129 -4.29 -23.36 -5.08
C ALA A 129 -4.06 -24.36 -6.24
N LEU A 130 -3.60 -23.88 -7.40
CA LEU A 130 -3.24 -24.74 -8.53
C LEU A 130 -2.02 -25.62 -8.23
N ARG A 131 -1.00 -25.07 -7.55
CA ARG A 131 0.17 -25.86 -7.10
C ARG A 131 -0.24 -26.94 -6.10
N LEU A 132 -1.11 -26.61 -5.15
CA LEU A 132 -1.61 -27.56 -4.16
C LEU A 132 -2.40 -28.72 -4.81
N LYS A 133 -3.21 -28.43 -5.83
CA LYS A 133 -3.93 -29.45 -6.61
C LYS A 133 -2.98 -30.36 -7.41
N LYS A 134 -1.93 -29.80 -8.01
CA LYS A 134 -0.95 -30.57 -8.80
C LYS A 134 -0.07 -31.46 -7.92
N ALA A 135 0.17 -31.05 -6.68
CA ALA A 135 0.96 -31.81 -5.73
C ALA A 135 0.18 -33.01 -5.13
N ALA A 136 -0.70 -33.67 -5.89
CA ALA A 136 -1.44 -34.89 -5.52
C ALA A 136 -0.49 -35.98 -4.93
N PRO A 137 -0.98 -36.87 -4.04
CA PRO A 137 -0.13 -37.78 -3.25
C PRO A 137 0.74 -38.70 -4.10
#